data_AF-A0A521ZVQ7-F1
#
_entry.id   AF-A0A521ZVQ7-F1
#
_cell.length_a   1.000
_cell.length_b   1.000
_cell.length_c   1.000
_cell.angle_alpha   90.00
_cell.angle_beta   90.00
_cell.angle_gamma   90.00
#
_symmetry.space_group_name_H-M   'P 1'
#
loop_
_entity.id
_entity.type
_entity.pdbx_description
1 polymer ?
#
loop_
_entity_poly.entity_id
_entity_poly.type
_entity_poly.pdbx_seq_one_letter_code
_entity_poly.pdbx_strand_id
1 'polypeptide(L)'
;MKRYWVPLLLAASMARPVCATESPVFGTLEFDGTTYKVLPRLSTEIDGNRTFLGAPISGTKRWSFDWIGGQPAFATKRFECRADDKPRNCFDNKQLSLPACSQFTGLETEFIKVSATKSGYGDTPEERGAPSAWSKLSTKEKVGAVVFGPPVAVGGAIGAGAAVVLMSPILAVNAIANHECVGWKTKWVEFDHDEFSKKVASGLEQMGMSERATRANAAVKYARFDDAVNSHAQEARSKITDEQSDLSLRNASLKAFIIKWGDAKLLPRLSSDEVQKGRWIPEAQEHELHADYEEALSSAKARATVFYEAEATRWTVAAKQDQHALTDLAHQLATDKIRGGMSLEAWPAFINELNQLSLPGEVVAAATSAQKRAQKEMRDQEARLEAERLAWEKAEAEAARRRDIQERKERAALERVATAFRKTLRFGAHTNCGPVLEVRPPLVKVASPVSGYGNEHWLEIASVYPEGHGCQFVNGHYVPPYSN
;
A
#
# COMPACT_ATOMS: atom_id res chain seq x y z
N MET A 1 29.19 -65.42 17.68
CA MET A 1 28.90 -64.52 16.53
C MET A 1 27.76 -63.58 16.94
N LYS A 2 28.06 -62.31 17.23
CA LYS A 2 27.05 -61.30 17.62
C LYS A 2 26.55 -60.59 16.36
N ARG A 3 25.25 -60.67 16.07
CA ARG A 3 24.60 -59.90 15.00
C ARG A 3 24.15 -58.56 15.56
N TYR A 4 24.67 -57.47 15.00
CA TYR A 4 24.20 -56.11 15.28
C TYR A 4 23.04 -55.78 14.34
N TRP A 5 21.93 -55.34 14.91
CA TRP A 5 20.83 -54.69 14.19
C TRP A 5 21.12 -53.20 14.12
N VAL A 6 21.17 -52.65 12.91
CA VAL A 6 21.23 -51.20 12.65
C VAL A 6 19.82 -50.75 12.23
N PRO A 7 19.17 -49.80 12.92
CA PRO A 7 17.90 -49.27 12.46
C PRO A 7 18.15 -48.25 11.35
N LEU A 8 17.55 -48.51 10.19
CA LEU A 8 17.52 -47.60 9.05
C LEU A 8 16.53 -46.46 9.36
N LEU A 9 17.03 -45.31 9.80
CA LEU A 9 16.25 -44.08 9.93
C LEU A 9 16.09 -43.45 8.54
N LEU A 10 14.92 -43.67 7.92
CA LEU A 10 14.47 -42.88 6.76
C LEU A 10 14.16 -41.45 7.23
N ALA A 11 15.08 -40.52 7.00
CA ALA A 11 14.80 -39.10 7.08
C ALA A 11 13.95 -38.69 5.88
N ALA A 12 12.64 -38.58 6.07
CA ALA A 12 11.76 -37.94 5.11
C ALA A 12 12.04 -36.43 5.13
N SER A 13 12.86 -35.97 4.17
CA SER A 13 13.04 -34.56 3.87
C SER A 13 11.73 -33.99 3.35
N MET A 14 10.95 -33.36 4.23
CA MET A 14 9.84 -32.48 3.83
C MET A 14 10.43 -31.20 3.21
N ALA A 15 10.79 -31.27 1.94
CA ALA A 15 10.99 -30.08 1.14
C ALA A 15 9.64 -29.36 1.06
N ARG A 16 9.50 -28.25 1.79
CA ARG A 16 8.36 -27.34 1.62
C ARG A 16 8.36 -26.92 0.14
N PRO A 17 7.21 -26.95 -0.56
CA PRO A 17 7.14 -26.41 -1.91
C PRO A 17 7.63 -24.97 -1.84
N VAL A 18 8.70 -24.68 -2.59
CA VAL A 18 9.15 -23.32 -2.81
C VAL A 18 8.02 -22.65 -3.56
N CYS A 19 7.23 -21.79 -2.88
CA CYS A 19 6.28 -20.93 -3.55
C CYS A 19 7.09 -20.11 -4.56
N ALA A 20 6.94 -20.40 -5.85
CA ALA A 20 7.45 -19.53 -6.88
C ALA A 20 6.90 -18.14 -6.58
N THR A 21 7.79 -17.21 -6.26
CA THR A 21 7.43 -15.81 -6.05
C THR A 21 6.97 -15.29 -7.41
N GLU A 22 5.66 -15.22 -7.61
CA GLU A 22 5.10 -14.64 -8.83
C GLU A 22 5.67 -13.22 -9.00
N SER A 23 6.07 -12.90 -10.23
CA SER A 23 6.60 -11.58 -10.57
C SER A 23 5.60 -10.51 -10.14
N PRO A 24 6.04 -9.46 -9.42
CA PRO A 24 5.14 -8.40 -8.99
C PRO A 24 4.51 -7.72 -10.21
N VAL A 25 3.24 -7.35 -10.11
CA VAL A 25 2.50 -6.67 -11.17
C VAL A 25 2.17 -5.25 -10.72
N PHE A 26 2.48 -4.30 -11.59
CA PHE A 26 2.34 -2.88 -11.34
C PHE A 26 1.24 -2.27 -12.21
N GLY A 27 0.44 -1.39 -11.63
CA GLY A 27 -0.46 -0.50 -12.35
C GLY A 27 0.14 0.88 -12.56
N THR A 28 -0.45 1.67 -13.45
CA THR A 28 -0.05 3.07 -13.68
C THR A 28 -1.23 4.00 -13.43
N LEU A 29 -1.04 5.00 -12.56
CA LEU A 29 -1.97 6.09 -12.31
C LEU A 29 -1.53 7.30 -13.13
N GLU A 30 -2.39 7.87 -13.97
CA GLU A 30 -2.10 9.04 -14.82
C GLU A 30 -3.06 10.20 -14.50
N PHE A 31 -2.52 11.42 -14.39
CA PHE A 31 -3.33 12.64 -14.34
C PHE A 31 -3.66 13.11 -15.76
N ASP A 32 -4.94 13.21 -16.09
CA ASP A 32 -5.41 13.64 -17.42
C ASP A 32 -5.57 15.17 -17.57
N GLY A 33 -5.14 15.94 -16.56
CA GLY A 33 -5.38 17.39 -16.47
C GLY A 33 -6.51 17.77 -15.52
N THR A 34 -7.42 16.83 -15.20
CA THR A 34 -8.56 17.07 -14.31
C THR A 34 -8.63 16.05 -13.18
N THR A 35 -8.42 14.78 -13.49
CA THR A 35 -8.57 13.65 -12.57
C THR A 35 -7.46 12.65 -12.74
N TYR A 36 -7.25 11.84 -11.71
CA TYR A 36 -6.36 10.69 -11.77
C TYR A 36 -7.13 9.46 -12.23
N LYS A 37 -6.60 8.76 -13.23
CA LYS A 37 -7.16 7.52 -13.77
C LYS A 37 -6.11 6.42 -13.75
N VAL A 38 -6.55 5.21 -13.45
CA VAL A 38 -5.70 4.03 -13.61
C VAL A 38 -5.73 3.63 -15.07
N LEU A 39 -4.56 3.50 -15.68
CA LEU A 39 -4.44 3.06 -17.06
C LEU A 39 -4.76 1.56 -17.19
N PRO A 40 -5.40 1.12 -18.29
CA PRO A 40 -5.67 -0.29 -18.54
C PRO A 40 -4.41 -1.03 -19.03
N ARG A 41 -3.26 -0.73 -18.42
CA ARG A 41 -1.95 -1.32 -18.74
C ARG A 41 -1.30 -1.72 -17.43
N LEU A 42 -1.02 -3.02 -17.32
CA LEU A 42 -0.20 -3.59 -16.27
C LEU A 42 1.24 -3.71 -16.76
N SER A 43 2.18 -3.90 -15.85
CA SER A 43 3.58 -4.14 -16.14
C SER A 43 4.18 -5.07 -15.09
N THR A 44 5.09 -5.95 -15.47
CA THR A 44 5.92 -6.75 -14.55
C THR A 44 7.20 -6.00 -14.15
N GLU A 45 7.50 -4.91 -14.85
CA GLU A 45 8.62 -4.02 -14.56
C GLU A 45 8.11 -2.70 -13.97
N ILE A 46 8.80 -2.21 -12.94
CA ILE A 46 8.61 -0.83 -12.48
C ILE A 46 9.16 0.07 -13.58
N ASP A 47 8.42 1.12 -13.96
CA ASP A 47 8.91 2.14 -14.91
C ASP A 47 10.16 2.81 -14.28
N GLY A 48 11.33 2.26 -14.61
CA GLY A 48 12.55 2.27 -13.78
C GLY A 48 13.24 3.63 -13.64
N ASN A 49 12.62 4.69 -14.13
CA ASN A 49 13.17 6.05 -14.11
C ASN A 49 12.48 7.01 -13.13
N ARG A 50 11.49 6.54 -12.35
CA ARG A 50 10.76 7.42 -11.42
C ARG A 50 11.19 7.16 -9.97
N THR A 51 12.05 8.05 -9.47
CA THR A 51 12.13 8.29 -8.02
C THR A 51 11.21 9.44 -7.67
N PHE A 52 10.78 9.56 -6.41
CA PHE A 52 10.00 10.69 -5.90
C PHE A 52 10.53 12.08 -6.33
N LEU A 53 11.85 12.19 -6.56
CA LEU A 53 12.54 13.40 -7.01
C LEU A 53 13.05 13.38 -8.44
N GLY A 54 13.03 12.21 -9.09
CA GLY A 54 13.33 12.07 -10.51
C GLY A 54 12.12 12.61 -11.25
N ALA A 55 12.13 13.92 -11.53
CA ALA A 55 11.09 14.59 -12.27
C ALA A 55 10.65 13.72 -13.47
N PRO A 56 9.35 13.65 -13.79
CA PRO A 56 8.92 12.95 -14.99
C PRO A 56 9.65 13.56 -16.19
N ILE A 57 10.56 12.79 -16.78
CA ILE A 57 11.44 13.20 -17.91
C ILE A 57 10.59 13.62 -19.14
N SER A 58 9.26 13.48 -19.11
CA SER A 58 8.39 13.68 -20.27
C SER A 58 7.10 14.48 -20.04
N GLY A 59 6.94 15.22 -18.93
CA GLY A 59 5.70 16.00 -18.70
C GLY A 59 4.44 15.15 -18.48
N THR A 60 4.57 13.82 -18.44
CA THR A 60 3.48 12.89 -18.12
C THR A 60 3.46 12.64 -16.60
N LYS A 61 2.37 13.07 -15.94
CA LYS A 61 2.11 12.86 -14.52
C LYS A 61 1.62 11.43 -14.26
N ARG A 62 2.52 10.46 -14.46
CA ARG A 62 2.29 9.03 -14.27
C ARG A 62 2.98 8.52 -13.00
N TRP A 63 2.31 7.61 -12.30
CA TRP A 63 2.81 7.03 -11.07
C TRP A 63 2.56 5.53 -11.05
N SER A 64 3.61 4.73 -10.88
CA SER A 64 3.48 3.29 -10.77
C SER A 64 3.06 2.89 -9.35
N PHE A 65 2.17 1.92 -9.23
CA PHE A 65 1.74 1.35 -7.95
C PHE A 65 1.69 -0.17 -8.01
N ASP A 66 1.86 -0.83 -6.86
CA ASP A 66 1.62 -2.25 -6.70
C ASP A 66 0.15 -2.56 -6.95
N TRP A 67 -0.15 -3.35 -7.98
CA TRP A 67 -1.53 -3.60 -8.43
C TRP A 67 -2.42 -4.18 -7.33
N ILE A 68 -1.86 -5.04 -6.47
CA ILE A 68 -2.60 -5.75 -5.43
C ILE A 68 -2.79 -4.87 -4.18
N GLY A 69 -1.74 -4.22 -3.71
CA GLY A 69 -1.74 -3.41 -2.49
C GLY A 69 -2.19 -1.97 -2.71
N GLY A 70 -2.10 -1.44 -3.92
CA GLY A 70 -2.37 -0.03 -4.25
C GLY A 70 -1.29 0.95 -3.76
N GLN A 71 -0.17 0.44 -3.23
CA GLN A 71 0.91 1.27 -2.69
C GLN A 71 1.85 1.76 -3.80
N PRO A 72 2.54 2.91 -3.66
CA PRO A 72 3.54 3.35 -4.62
C PRO A 72 4.60 2.27 -4.87
N ALA A 73 4.89 1.99 -6.14
CA ALA A 73 5.89 1.01 -6.57
C ALA A 73 7.30 1.61 -6.68
N PHE A 74 7.56 2.72 -5.98
CA PHE A 74 8.83 3.45 -6.03
C PHE A 74 9.17 3.99 -4.64
N ALA A 75 10.44 4.34 -4.46
CA ALA A 75 10.92 4.91 -3.20
C ALA A 75 10.32 6.29 -2.95
N THR A 76 9.73 6.47 -1.77
CA THR A 76 8.98 7.66 -1.34
C THR A 76 9.66 8.35 -0.15
N LYS A 77 10.99 8.19 -0.04
CA LYS A 77 11.79 8.77 1.04
C LYS A 77 11.64 10.28 1.08
N ARG A 78 11.32 10.83 2.25
CA ARG A 78 11.30 12.28 2.47
C ARG A 78 12.71 12.86 2.44
N PHE A 79 12.79 14.16 2.20
CA PHE A 79 14.03 14.92 2.30
C PHE A 79 13.76 16.33 2.82
N GLU A 80 14.81 16.97 3.34
CA GLU A 80 14.74 18.32 3.85
C GLU A 80 14.86 19.34 2.71
N CYS A 81 14.09 20.42 2.80
CA CYS A 81 14.22 21.57 1.92
C CYS A 81 14.36 22.86 2.75
N ARG A 82 14.93 23.89 2.11
CA ARG A 82 15.09 25.21 2.71
C ARG A 82 13.85 26.05 2.51
N ALA A 83 13.29 26.61 3.58
CA ALA A 83 12.12 27.49 3.48
C ALA A 83 12.37 28.77 2.66
N ASP A 84 13.62 29.22 2.55
CA ASP A 84 14.00 30.49 1.95
C ASP A 84 14.76 30.30 0.62
N ASP A 85 14.30 30.96 -0.43
CA ASP A 85 14.92 30.95 -1.78
C ASP A 85 16.25 31.70 -1.85
N LYS A 86 16.58 32.52 -0.85
CA LYS A 86 17.76 33.39 -0.89
C LYS A 86 19.02 32.58 -0.57
N PRO A 87 20.02 32.46 -1.47
CA PRO A 87 21.33 31.94 -1.10
C PRO A 87 21.93 32.90 -0.06
N ARG A 88 22.23 32.41 1.15
CA ARG A 88 22.92 33.20 2.18
C ARG A 88 24.21 32.50 2.59
N ASN A 89 25.27 33.29 2.72
CA ASN A 89 26.63 32.86 3.08
C ASN A 89 26.75 32.53 4.58
N CYS A 90 25.98 31.57 5.10
CA CYS A 90 26.32 30.92 6.37
C CYS A 90 27.30 29.78 6.05
N PHE A 91 28.42 29.71 6.76
CA PHE A 91 29.66 28.98 6.46
C PHE A 91 29.61 27.43 6.39
N ASP A 92 28.44 26.80 6.28
CA ASP A 92 28.32 25.35 6.25
C ASP A 92 27.98 24.83 4.83
N ASN A 93 29.00 24.37 4.10
CA ASN A 93 28.92 23.93 2.69
C ASN A 93 27.91 22.80 2.45
N LYS A 94 27.48 22.08 3.49
CA LYS A 94 26.55 20.95 3.37
C LYS A 94 25.09 21.37 3.20
N GLN A 95 24.72 22.61 3.52
CA GLN A 95 23.34 23.11 3.38
C GLN A 95 23.09 23.94 2.12
N LEU A 96 24.14 24.40 1.44
CA LEU A 96 24.03 25.01 0.12
C LEU A 96 23.53 24.03 -0.95
N SER A 97 23.57 22.72 -0.69
CA SER A 97 23.07 21.69 -1.60
C SER A 97 21.60 21.31 -1.40
N LEU A 98 20.92 21.80 -0.36
CA LEU A 98 19.49 21.54 -0.18
C LEU A 98 18.68 22.46 -1.11
N PRO A 99 17.72 21.93 -1.87
CA PRO A 99 16.90 22.75 -2.73
C PRO A 99 15.92 23.62 -1.94
N ALA A 100 15.44 24.69 -2.58
CA ALA A 100 14.43 25.56 -2.00
C ALA A 100 13.05 24.89 -1.97
N CYS A 101 12.29 25.02 -0.88
CA CYS A 101 10.97 24.42 -0.75
C CYS A 101 9.93 24.98 -1.73
N SER A 102 10.14 26.21 -2.21
CA SER A 102 9.27 26.87 -3.19
C SER A 102 9.13 26.05 -4.47
N GLN A 103 10.17 25.33 -4.88
CA GLN A 103 10.15 24.49 -6.09
C GLN A 103 9.21 23.27 -5.96
N PHE A 104 8.79 22.94 -4.74
CA PHE A 104 7.86 21.83 -4.46
C PHE A 104 6.47 22.33 -4.03
N THR A 105 6.29 23.64 -3.88
CA THR A 105 4.98 24.22 -3.56
C THR A 105 4.13 24.26 -4.82
N GLY A 106 2.85 23.87 -4.76
CA GLY A 106 2.01 23.74 -5.96
C GLY A 106 2.05 22.35 -6.63
N LEU A 107 2.87 21.44 -6.12
CA LEU A 107 2.96 20.05 -6.56
C LEU A 107 2.07 19.11 -5.72
N GLU A 108 1.09 19.65 -4.98
CA GLU A 108 0.14 18.84 -4.19
C GLU A 108 -0.70 17.95 -5.12
N THR A 109 -1.01 18.46 -6.32
CA THR A 109 -1.66 17.65 -7.37
C THR A 109 -0.80 16.46 -7.80
N GLU A 110 0.49 16.42 -7.47
CA GLU A 110 1.45 15.35 -7.74
C GLU A 110 1.78 14.53 -6.49
N PHE A 111 0.94 14.61 -5.47
CA PHE A 111 1.13 13.94 -4.18
C PHE A 111 2.42 14.40 -3.47
N ILE A 112 2.91 15.61 -3.76
CA ILE A 112 4.08 16.17 -3.09
C ILE A 112 3.61 17.22 -2.10
N LYS A 113 3.96 17.04 -0.83
CA LYS A 113 3.59 17.95 0.25
C LYS A 113 4.83 18.50 0.94
N VAL A 114 4.78 19.78 1.28
CA VAL A 114 5.80 20.44 2.11
C VAL A 114 5.26 20.63 3.53
N SER A 115 5.83 19.91 4.50
CA SER A 115 5.42 19.91 5.90
C SER A 115 6.43 20.64 6.79
N ALA A 116 5.94 21.40 7.76
CA ALA A 116 6.80 22.10 8.73
C ALA A 116 7.43 21.15 9.75
N THR A 117 6.81 19.99 9.98
CA THR A 117 7.27 18.95 10.88
C THR A 117 7.46 17.65 10.13
N LYS A 118 8.39 16.83 10.62
CA LYS A 118 8.62 15.48 10.12
C LYS A 118 7.37 14.64 10.41
N SER A 119 6.67 14.16 9.38
CA SER A 119 5.49 13.32 9.60
C SER A 119 5.87 12.01 10.31
N GLY A 120 4.96 11.49 11.14
CA GLY A 120 5.12 10.21 11.82
C GLY A 120 4.86 8.99 10.93
N TYR A 121 4.67 9.19 9.62
CA TYR A 121 4.17 8.18 8.69
C TYR A 121 5.24 7.15 8.26
N GLY A 122 6.53 7.46 8.43
CA GLY A 122 7.63 6.52 8.08
C GLY A 122 8.02 6.56 6.60
N ASP A 123 9.30 6.31 6.31
CA ASP A 123 9.91 6.41 4.97
C ASP A 123 9.87 5.08 4.18
N THR A 124 9.43 3.99 4.80
CA THR A 124 9.37 2.65 4.20
C THR A 124 7.99 2.00 4.38
N PRO A 125 7.60 1.03 3.54
CA PRO A 125 6.40 0.22 3.78
C PRO A 125 6.36 -0.38 5.20
N GLU A 126 7.50 -0.82 5.72
CA GLU A 126 7.64 -1.42 7.05
C GLU A 126 7.44 -0.39 8.17
N GLU A 127 7.98 0.82 8.01
CA GLU A 127 7.77 1.92 8.97
C GLU A 127 6.31 2.40 8.96
N ARG A 128 5.62 2.29 7.81
CA ARG A 128 4.19 2.63 7.64
C ARG A 128 3.24 1.59 8.23
N GLY A 129 3.62 0.30 8.16
CA GLY A 129 2.87 -0.81 8.76
C GLY A 129 3.07 -0.95 10.26
N ALA A 130 4.13 -0.33 10.81
CA ALA A 130 4.33 -0.28 12.25
C ALA A 130 3.26 0.62 12.89
N PRO A 131 2.61 0.18 13.99
CA PRO A 131 1.69 1.03 14.74
C PRO A 131 2.38 2.35 15.06
N SER A 132 1.89 3.44 14.45
CA SER A 132 2.50 4.77 14.52
C SER A 132 2.80 5.13 15.98
N ALA A 133 3.83 5.94 16.25
CA ALA A 133 4.12 6.38 17.62
C ALA A 133 2.87 6.98 18.32
N TRP A 134 1.93 7.52 17.55
CA TRP A 134 0.60 7.96 17.96
C TRP A 134 -0.32 6.86 18.49
N SER A 135 -0.30 5.66 17.91
CA SER A 135 -1.08 4.53 18.41
C SER A 135 -0.62 4.08 19.81
N LYS A 136 0.68 4.28 20.13
CA LYS A 136 1.30 3.99 21.43
C LYS A 136 1.06 5.08 22.49
N LEU A 137 0.55 6.26 22.11
CA LEU A 137 0.17 7.30 23.07
C LEU A 137 -1.07 6.85 23.87
N SER A 138 -1.04 7.12 25.17
CA SER A 138 -2.17 6.90 26.07
C SER A 138 -3.37 7.75 25.65
N THR A 139 -4.58 7.33 26.01
CA THR A 139 -5.83 8.06 25.68
C THR A 139 -5.80 9.53 26.15
N LYS A 140 -5.08 9.83 27.23
CA LYS A 140 -4.90 11.21 27.73
C LYS A 140 -3.98 12.06 26.85
N GLU A 141 -2.94 11.48 26.26
CA GLU A 141 -2.03 12.17 25.33
C GLU A 141 -2.67 12.42 23.96
N LYS A 142 -3.57 11.52 23.54
CA LYS A 142 -4.35 11.67 22.30
C LYS A 142 -5.33 12.86 22.36
N VAL A 143 -5.98 13.09 23.50
CA VAL A 143 -6.94 14.19 23.68
C VAL A 143 -6.25 15.56 23.68
N GLY A 144 -5.01 15.65 24.19
CA GLY A 144 -4.23 16.90 24.17
C GLY A 144 -3.76 17.34 22.78
N ALA A 145 -3.65 16.42 21.82
CA ALA A 145 -3.07 16.69 20.50
C ALA A 145 -4.12 16.87 19.38
N VAL A 146 -5.41 16.65 19.65
CA VAL A 146 -6.54 16.82 18.71
C VAL A 146 -6.84 18.30 18.40
N VAL A 147 -6.17 19.26 19.04
CA VAL A 147 -6.39 20.70 18.81
C VAL A 147 -5.76 21.21 17.48
N PHE A 148 -5.00 20.40 16.73
CA PHE A 148 -4.32 20.84 15.49
C PHE A 148 -4.47 19.92 14.25
N GLY A 149 -5.50 19.08 14.18
CA GLY A 149 -5.79 18.28 12.98
C GLY A 149 -7.26 18.41 12.54
N PRO A 150 -7.56 18.31 11.22
CA PRO A 150 -8.95 18.40 10.75
C PRO A 150 -9.76 17.20 11.28
N PRO A 151 -11.00 17.42 11.76
CA PRO A 151 -11.82 16.34 12.28
C PRO A 151 -12.40 15.53 11.11
N VAL A 152 -12.05 14.26 10.99
CA VAL A 152 -12.82 13.31 10.19
C VAL A 152 -13.85 12.68 11.10
N ALA A 153 -15.02 13.31 11.18
CA ALA A 153 -16.23 12.72 11.73
C ALA A 153 -17.07 12.17 10.57
N VAL A 154 -17.31 10.86 10.60
CA VAL A 154 -18.27 10.19 9.72
C VAL A 154 -19.66 10.29 10.37
N GLY A 155 -20.58 10.99 9.70
CA GLY A 155 -22.03 10.77 9.79
C GLY A 155 -22.83 11.64 10.77
N GLY A 156 -23.55 12.64 10.22
CA GLY A 156 -24.66 13.32 10.92
C GLY A 156 -24.86 14.76 10.46
N ALA A 157 -26.06 15.09 10.00
CA ALA A 157 -26.35 16.25 9.16
C ALA A 157 -26.72 17.56 9.91
N ILE A 158 -26.62 18.68 9.16
CA ILE A 158 -27.28 20.01 9.29
C ILE A 158 -26.74 21.01 10.34
N GLY A 159 -26.46 22.23 9.87
CA GLY A 159 -26.66 23.46 10.67
C GLY A 159 -25.54 24.51 10.56
N ALA A 160 -25.89 25.71 10.07
CA ALA A 160 -25.02 26.86 9.89
C ALA A 160 -24.42 27.43 11.21
N GLY A 161 -23.24 28.03 11.13
CA GLY A 161 -22.69 28.89 12.17
C GLY A 161 -21.22 29.25 11.96
N ALA A 162 -20.94 30.51 11.64
CA ALA A 162 -19.59 31.05 11.60
C ALA A 162 -18.96 31.05 13.01
N ALA A 163 -17.72 30.57 13.14
CA ALA A 163 -16.94 30.71 14.37
C ALA A 163 -15.51 31.19 14.04
N VAL A 164 -15.18 32.33 14.62
CA VAL A 164 -13.91 33.05 14.53
C VAL A 164 -12.81 32.27 15.26
N VAL A 165 -11.68 32.03 14.59
CA VAL A 165 -10.47 31.45 15.19
C VAL A 165 -9.73 32.53 15.98
N LEU A 166 -9.91 32.54 17.30
CA LEU A 166 -9.04 33.29 18.21
C LEU A 166 -7.78 32.45 18.46
N MET A 167 -6.69 32.81 17.77
CA MET A 167 -5.36 32.34 18.14
C MET A 167 -4.95 33.00 19.46
N SER A 168 -4.45 32.21 20.41
CA SER A 168 -3.63 32.75 21.50
C SER A 168 -2.33 31.97 21.65
N PRO A 169 -1.20 32.65 21.91
CA PRO A 169 0.14 32.13 21.65
C PRO A 169 0.92 32.02 22.96
N ILE A 170 0.97 30.85 23.60
CA ILE A 170 1.85 30.68 24.77
C ILE A 170 2.39 29.25 24.77
N LEU A 171 3.66 29.11 24.37
CA LEU A 171 4.73 28.33 25.01
C LEU A 171 5.85 28.08 23.99
N ALA A 172 6.75 29.05 23.81
CA ALA A 172 8.16 28.82 23.47
C ALA A 172 8.95 30.14 23.60
N VAL A 173 9.20 30.56 24.84
CA VAL A 173 10.26 31.53 25.17
C VAL A 173 11.28 30.79 26.03
N ASN A 174 12.41 30.41 25.42
CA ASN A 174 13.76 30.66 25.94
C ASN A 174 14.81 29.85 25.15
N ALA A 175 15.48 30.52 24.21
CA ALA A 175 16.94 30.54 24.09
C ALA A 175 17.34 31.52 22.97
N ILE A 176 17.56 32.79 23.35
CA ILE A 176 18.28 33.77 22.56
C ILE A 176 19.72 33.79 23.10
N ALA A 177 20.68 33.41 22.28
CA ALA A 177 22.04 33.95 22.25
C ALA A 177 22.73 33.56 20.92
N ASN A 178 23.15 34.58 20.14
CA ASN A 178 23.93 34.56 18.88
C ASN A 178 23.20 34.00 17.63
N HIS A 179 22.18 34.69 17.10
CA HIS A 179 22.20 35.76 16.07
C HIS A 179 22.75 35.37 14.67
N GLU A 180 21.80 35.34 13.72
CA GLU A 180 21.84 35.19 12.25
C GLU A 180 21.77 33.81 11.59
N CYS A 181 22.22 32.69 12.18
CA CYS A 181 22.08 31.37 11.55
C CYS A 181 21.23 30.33 12.36
N VAL A 182 20.64 30.69 13.52
CA VAL A 182 19.91 29.73 14.41
C VAL A 182 18.40 29.64 14.12
N GLY A 183 17.90 30.31 13.07
CA GLY A 183 16.47 30.38 12.73
C GLY A 183 16.03 29.51 11.56
N TRP A 184 16.80 28.49 11.17
CA TRP A 184 16.51 27.70 9.98
C TRP A 184 15.27 26.83 10.20
N LYS A 185 14.13 27.27 9.64
CA LYS A 185 12.96 26.40 9.49
C LYS A 185 13.21 25.50 8.29
N THR A 186 13.98 24.43 8.48
CA THR A 186 13.97 23.30 7.53
C THR A 186 12.55 22.77 7.44
N LYS A 187 12.02 22.62 6.24
CA LYS A 187 10.76 21.91 6.02
C LYS A 187 11.07 20.54 5.42
N TRP A 188 10.09 19.66 5.48
CA TRP A 188 10.16 18.32 4.92
C TRP A 188 9.32 18.25 3.66
N VAL A 189 9.91 17.75 2.58
CA VAL A 189 9.16 17.38 1.38
C VAL A 189 8.88 15.89 1.47
N GLU A 190 7.61 15.54 1.39
CA GLU A 190 7.12 14.17 1.58
C GLU A 190 6.07 13.81 0.53
N PHE A 191 5.95 12.51 0.26
CA PHE A 191 4.93 11.97 -0.64
C PHE A 191 3.63 11.74 0.14
N ASP A 192 2.52 12.30 -0.34
CA ASP A 192 1.19 12.15 0.26
C ASP A 192 0.59 10.79 -0.11
N HIS A 193 0.94 9.79 0.69
CA HIS A 193 0.47 8.42 0.51
C HIS A 193 -1.04 8.25 0.66
N ASP A 194 -1.68 9.08 1.50
CA ASP A 194 -3.10 8.96 1.78
C ASP A 194 -3.90 9.48 0.59
N GLU A 195 -3.51 10.64 0.03
CA GLU A 195 -4.11 11.14 -1.20
C GLU A 195 -3.83 10.20 -2.38
N PHE A 196 -2.60 9.72 -2.52
CA PHE A 196 -2.24 8.75 -3.56
C PHE A 196 -3.10 7.49 -3.50
N SER A 197 -3.19 6.85 -2.33
CA SER A 197 -3.95 5.62 -2.16
C SER A 197 -5.44 5.83 -2.43
N LYS A 198 -6.00 7.00 -2.06
CA LYS A 198 -7.38 7.37 -2.41
C LYS A 198 -7.58 7.47 -3.92
N LYS A 199 -6.65 8.09 -4.66
CA LYS A 199 -6.74 8.19 -6.13
C LYS A 199 -6.58 6.83 -6.81
N VAL A 200 -5.67 5.98 -6.33
CA VAL A 200 -5.52 4.61 -6.82
C VAL A 200 -6.79 3.81 -6.57
N ALA A 201 -7.35 3.85 -5.36
CA ALA A 201 -8.59 3.14 -5.03
C ALA A 201 -9.77 3.59 -5.91
N SER A 202 -9.95 4.91 -6.09
CA SER A 202 -11.01 5.45 -6.95
C SER A 202 -10.83 5.05 -8.42
N GLY A 203 -9.60 5.08 -8.94
CA GLY A 203 -9.34 4.64 -10.32
C GLY A 203 -9.55 3.14 -10.53
N LEU A 204 -9.21 2.30 -9.54
CA LEU A 204 -9.51 0.87 -9.57
C LEU A 204 -11.00 0.60 -9.50
N GLU A 205 -11.75 1.35 -8.69
CA GLU A 205 -13.21 1.25 -8.61
C GLU A 205 -13.88 1.57 -9.96
N GLN A 206 -13.44 2.63 -10.65
CA GLN A 206 -13.92 2.97 -11.99
C GLN A 206 -13.66 1.87 -13.03
N MET A 207 -12.63 1.04 -12.82
CA MET A 207 -12.33 -0.12 -13.67
C MET A 207 -13.07 -1.40 -13.27
N GLY A 208 -13.89 -1.37 -12.21
CA GLY A 208 -14.51 -2.57 -11.64
C GLY A 208 -13.51 -3.49 -10.93
N MET A 209 -12.40 -2.93 -10.43
CA MET A 209 -11.26 -3.63 -9.81
C MET A 209 -11.08 -3.24 -8.33
N SER A 210 -12.14 -2.83 -7.63
CA SER A 210 -12.06 -2.43 -6.22
C SER A 210 -11.68 -3.59 -5.30
N GLU A 211 -12.15 -4.80 -5.58
CA GLU A 211 -11.88 -5.99 -4.79
C GLU A 211 -10.45 -6.51 -4.96
N ARG A 212 -9.75 -6.74 -3.84
CA ARG A 212 -8.37 -7.23 -3.83
C ARG A 212 -8.23 -8.61 -4.50
N ALA A 213 -9.21 -9.50 -4.33
CA ALA A 213 -9.19 -10.83 -4.95
C ALA A 213 -9.24 -10.75 -6.48
N THR A 214 -10.11 -9.90 -7.02
CA THR A 214 -10.22 -9.62 -8.45
C THR A 214 -8.91 -9.07 -9.00
N ARG A 215 -8.26 -8.15 -8.27
CA ARG A 215 -6.94 -7.62 -8.65
C ARG A 215 -5.85 -8.67 -8.64
N ALA A 216 -5.78 -9.52 -7.61
CA ALA A 216 -4.82 -10.61 -7.53
C ALA A 216 -4.98 -11.59 -8.72
N ASN A 217 -6.22 -11.98 -9.05
CA ASN A 217 -6.49 -12.84 -10.20
C ASN A 217 -6.08 -12.20 -11.54
N ALA A 218 -6.33 -10.89 -11.70
CA ALA A 218 -5.89 -10.16 -12.89
C ALA A 218 -4.35 -10.08 -13.00
N ALA A 219 -3.66 -9.86 -11.88
CA ALA A 219 -2.20 -9.87 -11.83
C ALA A 219 -1.61 -11.24 -12.24
N VAL A 220 -2.13 -12.34 -11.69
CA VAL A 220 -1.66 -13.70 -12.06
C VAL A 220 -1.83 -13.97 -13.55
N LYS A 221 -2.99 -13.61 -14.12
CA LYS A 221 -3.23 -13.78 -15.56
C LYS A 221 -2.27 -12.95 -16.40
N TYR A 222 -2.04 -11.70 -16.00
CA TYR A 222 -1.13 -10.81 -16.70
C TYR A 222 0.32 -11.29 -16.63
N ALA A 223 0.82 -11.66 -15.45
CA ALA A 223 2.18 -12.17 -15.28
C ALA A 223 2.45 -13.39 -16.15
N ARG A 224 1.52 -14.36 -16.21
CA ARG A 224 1.65 -15.53 -17.10
C ARG A 224 1.65 -15.17 -18.58
N PHE A 225 0.83 -14.19 -18.97
CA PHE A 225 0.81 -13.70 -20.34
C PHE A 225 2.14 -13.02 -20.70
N ASP A 226 2.65 -12.16 -19.83
CA ASP A 226 3.93 -11.47 -20.02
C ASP A 226 5.10 -12.44 -20.10
N ASP A 227 5.17 -13.44 -19.22
CA ASP A 227 6.16 -14.51 -19.25
C ASP A 227 6.10 -15.30 -20.58
N ALA A 228 4.90 -15.63 -21.06
CA ALA A 228 4.72 -16.35 -22.33
C ALA A 228 5.19 -15.50 -23.53
N VAL A 229 4.84 -14.21 -23.56
CA VAL A 229 5.27 -13.28 -24.61
C VAL A 229 6.80 -13.13 -24.59
N ASN A 230 7.40 -12.93 -23.42
CA ASN A 230 8.85 -12.78 -23.28
C ASN A 230 9.60 -14.07 -23.67
N SER A 231 9.08 -15.24 -23.29
CA SER A 231 9.62 -16.54 -23.71
C SER A 231 9.59 -16.70 -25.23
N HIS A 232 8.47 -16.40 -25.88
CA HIS A 232 8.37 -16.47 -27.35
C HIS A 232 9.24 -15.42 -28.04
N ALA A 233 9.34 -14.21 -27.50
CA ALA A 233 10.24 -13.19 -28.02
C ALA A 233 11.71 -13.61 -27.90
N GLN A 234 12.09 -14.26 -26.80
CA GLN A 234 13.44 -14.78 -26.61
C GLN A 234 13.74 -15.93 -27.57
N GLU A 235 12.80 -16.85 -27.78
CA GLU A 235 12.93 -17.93 -28.79
C GLU A 235 13.04 -17.37 -30.21
N ALA A 236 12.24 -16.35 -30.55
CA ALA A 236 12.35 -15.68 -31.86
C ALA A 236 13.71 -14.99 -32.02
N ARG A 237 14.21 -14.30 -30.99
CA ARG A 237 15.54 -13.68 -30.99
C ARG A 237 16.66 -14.71 -31.13
N SER A 238 16.56 -15.86 -30.46
CA SER A 238 17.58 -16.91 -30.59
C SER A 238 17.59 -17.47 -32.02
N LYS A 239 16.43 -17.75 -32.62
CA LYS A 239 16.33 -18.20 -34.02
C LYS A 239 16.93 -17.20 -35.01
N ILE A 240 16.64 -15.91 -34.85
CA ILE A 240 17.22 -14.84 -35.68
C ILE A 240 18.74 -14.79 -35.51
N THR A 241 19.24 -14.94 -34.28
CA THR A 241 20.69 -14.93 -34.01
C THR A 241 21.37 -16.16 -34.63
N ASP A 242 20.74 -17.33 -34.55
CA ASP A 242 21.23 -18.56 -35.16
C ASP A 242 21.24 -18.45 -36.69
N GLU A 243 20.19 -17.90 -37.31
CA GLU A 243 20.14 -17.65 -38.76
C GLU A 243 21.16 -16.60 -39.22
N GLN A 244 21.35 -15.52 -38.47
CA GLN A 244 22.39 -14.54 -38.75
C GLN A 244 23.80 -15.15 -38.61
N SER A 245 23.99 -16.05 -37.64
CA SER A 245 25.25 -16.78 -37.48
C SER A 245 25.50 -17.75 -38.64
N ASP A 246 24.48 -18.47 -39.13
CA ASP A 246 24.58 -19.36 -40.31
C ASP A 246 24.84 -18.55 -41.59
N LEU A 247 24.20 -17.39 -41.78
CA LEU A 247 24.48 -16.49 -42.89
C LEU A 247 25.92 -15.94 -42.84
N SER A 248 26.43 -15.61 -41.65
CA SER A 248 27.83 -15.19 -41.48
C SER A 248 28.82 -16.31 -41.80
N LEU A 249 28.51 -17.54 -41.40
CA LEU A 249 29.29 -18.75 -41.70
C LEU A 249 29.23 -19.11 -43.18
N ARG A 250 28.08 -18.98 -43.83
CA ARG A 250 27.93 -19.17 -45.29
C ARG A 250 28.68 -18.11 -46.07
N ASN A 251 28.64 -16.85 -45.65
CA ASN A 251 29.42 -15.78 -46.29
C ASN A 251 30.94 -15.97 -46.08
N ALA A 252 31.37 -16.44 -44.90
CA ALA A 252 32.76 -16.82 -44.66
C ALA A 252 33.18 -18.04 -45.50
N SER A 253 32.29 -19.03 -45.65
CA SER A 253 32.50 -20.22 -46.47
C SER A 253 32.50 -19.91 -47.96
N LEU A 254 31.65 -18.99 -48.42
CA LEU A 254 31.60 -18.49 -49.78
C LEU A 254 32.88 -17.68 -50.10
N LYS A 255 33.35 -16.83 -49.18
CA LYS A 255 34.67 -16.19 -49.30
C LYS A 255 35.80 -17.23 -49.36
N ALA A 256 35.80 -18.24 -48.50
CA ALA A 256 36.81 -19.31 -48.51
C ALA A 256 36.73 -20.18 -49.78
N PHE A 257 35.52 -20.42 -50.31
CA PHE A 257 35.29 -21.15 -51.55
C PHE A 257 35.76 -20.35 -52.77
N ILE A 258 35.47 -19.04 -52.82
CA ILE A 258 35.98 -18.13 -53.86
C ILE A 258 37.50 -18.01 -53.77
N ILE A 259 38.10 -18.00 -52.58
CA ILE A 259 39.57 -17.98 -52.41
C ILE A 259 40.21 -19.31 -52.83
N LYS A 260 39.53 -20.45 -52.62
CA LYS A 260 40.08 -21.79 -52.86
C LYS A 260 39.80 -22.35 -54.26
N TRP A 261 38.72 -21.91 -54.91
CA TRP A 261 38.21 -22.43 -56.19
C TRP A 261 37.79 -21.34 -57.18
N GLY A 262 37.74 -20.07 -56.76
CA GLY A 262 37.61 -18.94 -57.67
C GLY A 262 38.81 -18.93 -58.60
N ASP A 263 38.50 -19.00 -59.88
CA ASP A 263 39.41 -19.18 -61.00
C ASP A 263 40.70 -18.36 -60.82
N ALA A 264 41.84 -19.05 -60.66
CA ALA A 264 43.17 -18.45 -60.61
C ALA A 264 43.54 -17.68 -61.91
N LYS A 265 42.62 -17.65 -62.90
CA LYS A 265 42.72 -16.88 -64.13
C LYS A 265 41.99 -15.53 -64.10
N LEU A 266 41.17 -15.23 -63.10
CA LEU A 266 40.58 -13.88 -62.92
C LEU A 266 41.33 -13.00 -61.92
N LEU A 267 42.40 -13.51 -61.31
CA LEU A 267 43.27 -12.81 -60.38
C LEU A 267 44.63 -12.34 -60.93
N PRO A 268 44.77 -11.89 -62.20
CA PRO A 268 45.85 -10.97 -62.54
C PRO A 268 45.25 -9.62 -62.93
N ARG A 269 44.77 -8.84 -61.95
CA ARG A 269 44.64 -7.37 -62.08
C ARG A 269 44.27 -6.59 -60.84
N LEU A 270 43.92 -7.22 -59.72
CA LEU A 270 43.84 -6.50 -58.46
C LEU A 270 45.19 -6.62 -57.76
N SER A 271 46.05 -5.63 -57.98
CA SER A 271 47.24 -5.45 -57.15
C SER A 271 46.79 -5.29 -55.70
N SER A 272 47.57 -5.83 -54.76
CA SER A 272 47.25 -5.79 -53.33
C SER A 272 47.12 -4.38 -52.75
N ASP A 273 47.43 -3.34 -53.53
CA ASP A 273 47.37 -1.93 -53.16
C ASP A 273 45.98 -1.31 -53.27
N GLU A 274 45.05 -1.86 -54.06
CA GLU A 274 43.71 -1.27 -54.23
C GLU A 274 42.69 -1.77 -53.19
N VAL A 275 42.84 -3.00 -52.70
CA VAL A 275 41.98 -3.57 -51.65
C VAL A 275 42.24 -2.91 -50.28
N GLN A 276 43.45 -2.40 -50.03
CA GLN A 276 43.76 -1.66 -48.81
C GLN A 276 43.28 -0.20 -48.81
N LYS A 277 42.83 0.35 -49.96
CA LYS A 277 42.48 1.79 -50.08
C LYS A 277 41.00 2.11 -50.01
N GLY A 278 40.13 1.16 -49.61
CA GLY A 278 38.74 1.45 -49.23
C GLY A 278 37.95 2.24 -50.28
N ARG A 279 38.11 1.92 -51.57
CA ARG A 279 37.39 2.61 -52.64
C ARG A 279 36.18 1.79 -53.11
N TRP A 280 35.01 2.27 -52.67
CA TRP A 280 33.72 2.33 -53.35
C TRP A 280 33.25 1.07 -54.10
N ILE A 281 32.25 0.41 -53.51
CA ILE A 281 31.18 -0.19 -54.31
C ILE A 281 30.55 0.98 -55.09
N PRO A 282 30.44 0.94 -56.43
CA PRO A 282 29.77 2.01 -57.17
C PRO A 282 28.35 2.20 -56.60
N GLU A 283 27.94 3.44 -56.34
CA GLU A 283 26.60 3.82 -55.81
C GLU A 283 25.45 3.10 -56.55
N ALA A 284 25.65 2.79 -57.83
CA ALA A 284 24.72 2.03 -58.66
C ALA A 284 24.50 0.56 -58.19
N GLN A 285 25.53 -0.11 -57.67
CA GLN A 285 25.42 -1.47 -57.12
C GLN A 285 24.84 -1.50 -55.72
N GLU A 286 25.02 -0.44 -54.93
CA GLU A 286 24.42 -0.32 -53.59
C GLU A 286 22.90 -0.13 -53.68
N HIS A 287 22.43 0.66 -54.67
CA HIS A 287 21.00 0.81 -54.95
C HIS A 287 20.35 -0.50 -55.45
N GLU A 288 21.05 -1.27 -56.28
CA GLU A 288 20.54 -2.54 -56.81
C GLU A 288 20.48 -3.61 -55.69
N LEU A 289 21.51 -3.69 -54.84
CA LEU A 289 21.52 -4.55 -53.64
C LEU A 289 20.45 -4.15 -52.61
N HIS A 290 20.17 -2.86 -52.44
CA HIS A 290 19.12 -2.38 -51.54
C HIS A 290 17.72 -2.69 -52.10
N ALA A 291 17.52 -2.60 -53.42
CA ALA A 291 16.26 -2.96 -54.07
C ALA A 291 15.99 -4.47 -53.95
N ASP A 292 16.99 -5.31 -54.22
CA ASP A 292 16.89 -6.76 -54.06
C ASP A 292 16.62 -7.17 -52.61
N TYR A 293 17.23 -6.46 -51.65
CA TYR A 293 16.98 -6.68 -50.22
C TYR A 293 15.55 -6.33 -49.81
N GLU A 294 15.03 -5.17 -50.25
CA GLU A 294 13.65 -4.76 -49.95
C GLU A 294 12.62 -5.70 -50.61
N GLU A 295 12.89 -6.17 -51.82
CA GLU A 295 12.03 -7.16 -52.50
C GLU A 295 12.05 -8.50 -51.75
N ALA A 296 13.22 -8.99 -51.33
CA ALA A 296 13.35 -10.21 -50.55
C ALA A 296 12.66 -10.10 -49.18
N LEU A 297 12.79 -8.95 -48.50
CA LEU A 297 12.14 -8.66 -47.23
C LEU A 297 10.62 -8.57 -47.36
N SER A 298 10.12 -7.93 -48.41
CA SER A 298 8.69 -7.87 -48.74
C SER A 298 8.12 -9.26 -49.02
N SER A 299 8.83 -10.06 -49.82
CA SER A 299 8.46 -11.46 -50.13
C SER A 299 8.45 -12.36 -48.88
N ALA A 300 9.43 -12.19 -47.99
CA ALA A 300 9.48 -12.92 -46.72
C ALA A 300 8.32 -12.54 -45.79
N LYS A 301 7.99 -11.24 -45.65
CA LYS A 301 6.84 -10.76 -44.88
C LYS A 301 5.52 -11.34 -45.42
N ALA A 302 5.33 -11.32 -46.74
CA ALA A 302 4.13 -11.88 -47.36
C ALA A 302 3.97 -13.40 -47.09
N ARG A 303 5.07 -14.17 -47.19
CA ARG A 303 5.06 -15.61 -46.88
C ARG A 303 4.77 -15.89 -45.39
N ALA A 304 5.31 -15.08 -44.49
CA ALA A 304 5.04 -15.19 -43.07
C ALA A 304 3.55 -14.95 -42.76
N THR A 305 2.95 -13.91 -43.34
CA THR A 305 1.51 -13.61 -43.15
C THR A 305 0.63 -14.79 -43.60
N VAL A 306 0.89 -15.35 -44.79
CA VAL A 306 0.14 -16.52 -45.30
C VAL A 306 0.30 -17.74 -44.40
N PHE A 307 1.49 -17.98 -43.87
CA PHE A 307 1.74 -19.07 -42.93
C PHE A 307 0.94 -18.89 -41.62
N TYR A 308 0.97 -17.69 -41.03
CA TYR A 308 0.25 -17.42 -39.78
C TYR A 308 -1.28 -17.47 -39.95
N GLU A 309 -1.82 -17.03 -41.09
CA GLU A 309 -3.25 -17.13 -41.40
C GLU A 309 -3.70 -18.59 -41.61
N ALA A 310 -2.87 -19.41 -42.25
CA ALA A 310 -3.13 -20.84 -42.43
C ALA A 310 -3.05 -21.61 -41.10
N GLU A 311 -2.07 -21.29 -40.24
CA GLU A 311 -1.94 -21.88 -38.91
C GLU A 311 -3.17 -21.53 -38.06
N ALA A 312 -3.55 -20.24 -38.01
CA ALA A 312 -4.71 -19.76 -37.24
C ALA A 312 -6.01 -20.45 -37.66
N THR A 313 -6.19 -20.69 -38.97
CA THR A 313 -7.34 -21.41 -39.53
C THR A 313 -7.32 -22.89 -39.13
N ARG A 314 -6.15 -23.52 -39.13
CA ARG A 314 -5.97 -24.93 -38.71
C ARG A 314 -6.27 -25.12 -37.22
N TRP A 315 -5.84 -24.18 -36.37
CA TRP A 315 -6.14 -24.17 -34.93
C TRP A 315 -7.64 -23.93 -34.65
N THR A 316 -8.32 -23.08 -35.44
CA THR A 316 -9.79 -22.87 -35.28
C THR A 316 -10.62 -24.06 -35.73
N VAL A 317 -10.16 -24.84 -36.72
CA VAL A 317 -10.83 -26.09 -37.15
C VAL A 317 -10.55 -27.23 -36.16
N ALA A 318 -9.33 -27.36 -35.65
CA ALA A 318 -9.00 -28.33 -34.61
C ALA A 318 -9.76 -28.08 -33.30
N ALA A 319 -9.94 -26.81 -32.90
CA ALA A 319 -10.72 -26.43 -31.72
C ALA A 319 -12.23 -26.74 -31.84
N LYS A 320 -12.77 -26.93 -33.06
CA LYS A 320 -14.18 -27.29 -33.28
C LYS A 320 -14.45 -28.79 -33.28
N GLN A 321 -13.44 -29.63 -33.52
CA GLN A 321 -13.61 -31.09 -33.62
C GLN A 321 -13.27 -31.84 -32.33
N ASP A 322 -12.60 -31.21 -31.39
CA ASP A 322 -12.22 -31.85 -30.15
C ASP A 322 -13.27 -31.59 -29.05
N GLN A 323 -14.32 -32.41 -29.07
CA GLN A 323 -15.39 -32.39 -28.07
C GLN A 323 -14.85 -32.67 -26.65
N HIS A 324 -13.68 -33.34 -26.54
CA HIS A 324 -12.96 -33.47 -25.27
C HIS A 324 -12.30 -32.15 -24.86
N ALA A 325 -11.65 -31.42 -25.77
CA ALA A 325 -11.09 -30.10 -25.46
C ALA A 325 -12.15 -29.07 -25.07
N LEU A 326 -13.34 -29.10 -25.70
CA LEU A 326 -14.46 -28.26 -25.28
C LEU A 326 -15.02 -28.66 -23.90
N THR A 327 -15.03 -29.96 -23.59
CA THR A 327 -15.44 -30.46 -22.27
C THR A 327 -14.41 -30.08 -21.19
N ASP A 328 -13.11 -30.18 -21.50
CA ASP A 328 -12.02 -29.77 -20.61
C ASP A 328 -11.98 -28.25 -20.41
N LEU A 329 -12.24 -27.47 -21.47
CA LEU A 329 -12.36 -26.01 -21.40
C LEU A 329 -13.59 -25.60 -20.58
N ALA A 330 -14.74 -26.27 -20.77
CA ALA A 330 -15.94 -26.05 -19.96
C ALA A 330 -15.69 -26.43 -18.49
N HIS A 331 -14.95 -27.52 -18.25
CA HIS A 331 -14.55 -27.95 -16.92
C HIS A 331 -13.56 -26.96 -16.27
N GLN A 332 -12.60 -26.42 -17.03
CA GLN A 332 -11.70 -25.37 -16.58
C GLN A 332 -12.44 -24.06 -16.32
N LEU A 333 -13.33 -23.61 -17.21
CA LEU A 333 -14.16 -22.42 -17.02
C LEU A 333 -15.05 -22.56 -15.78
N ALA A 334 -15.67 -23.72 -15.58
CA ALA A 334 -16.45 -24.01 -14.38
C ALA A 334 -15.56 -24.01 -13.12
N THR A 335 -14.39 -24.64 -13.18
CA THR A 335 -13.44 -24.68 -12.06
C THR A 335 -12.87 -23.30 -11.71
N ASP A 336 -12.57 -22.48 -12.72
CA ASP A 336 -12.05 -21.12 -12.55
C ASP A 336 -13.13 -20.17 -12.05
N LYS A 337 -14.38 -20.33 -12.49
CA LYS A 337 -15.52 -19.59 -11.96
C LYS A 337 -15.85 -20.01 -10.52
N ILE A 338 -15.70 -21.29 -10.19
CA ILE A 338 -15.77 -21.81 -8.82
C ILE A 338 -14.67 -21.20 -7.94
N ARG A 339 -13.41 -21.19 -8.41
CA ARG A 339 -12.28 -20.62 -7.66
C ARG A 339 -12.28 -19.10 -7.60
N GLY A 340 -12.82 -18.45 -8.62
CA GLY A 340 -12.84 -17.00 -8.77
C GLY A 340 -13.84 -16.29 -7.87
N GLY A 341 -14.58 -17.01 -7.01
CA GLY A 341 -15.52 -16.40 -6.08
C GLY A 341 -16.77 -15.85 -6.75
N MET A 342 -17.36 -16.60 -7.69
CA MET A 342 -18.66 -16.23 -8.26
C MET A 342 -19.69 -16.00 -7.13
N SER A 343 -20.40 -14.85 -7.19
CA SER A 343 -21.43 -14.52 -6.23
C SER A 343 -22.52 -15.60 -6.21
N LEU A 344 -23.09 -15.86 -5.03
CA LEU A 344 -24.11 -16.90 -4.84
C LEU A 344 -25.36 -16.70 -5.72
N GLU A 345 -25.63 -15.45 -6.08
CA GLU A 345 -26.73 -15.04 -6.94
C GLU A 345 -26.48 -15.32 -8.42
N ALA A 346 -25.22 -15.37 -8.87
CA ALA A 346 -24.86 -15.66 -10.26
C ALA A 346 -24.85 -17.16 -10.60
N TRP A 347 -24.84 -18.02 -9.57
CA TRP A 347 -24.80 -19.47 -9.71
C TRP A 347 -25.98 -20.09 -10.49
N PRO A 348 -27.25 -19.71 -10.22
CA PRO A 348 -28.39 -20.23 -10.99
C PRO A 348 -28.32 -19.90 -12.48
N ALA A 349 -27.89 -18.67 -12.81
CA ALA A 349 -27.72 -18.24 -14.20
C ALA A 349 -26.60 -19.03 -14.89
N PHE A 350 -25.48 -19.24 -14.20
CA PHE A 350 -24.36 -20.04 -14.70
C PHE A 350 -24.76 -21.51 -14.92
N ILE A 351 -25.47 -22.13 -13.98
CA ILE A 351 -25.96 -23.51 -14.16
C ILE A 351 -26.95 -23.59 -15.33
N ASN A 352 -27.81 -22.58 -15.52
CA ASN A 352 -28.71 -22.52 -16.67
C ASN A 352 -27.95 -22.39 -18.00
N GLU A 353 -26.88 -21.59 -18.03
CA GLU A 353 -25.99 -21.48 -19.20
C GLU A 353 -25.31 -22.82 -19.52
N LEU A 354 -24.80 -23.53 -18.51
CA LEU A 354 -24.23 -24.87 -18.68
C LEU A 354 -25.25 -25.88 -19.23
N ASN A 355 -26.51 -25.80 -18.78
CA ASN A 355 -27.61 -26.65 -19.28
C ASN A 355 -27.94 -26.37 -20.76
N GLN A 356 -27.86 -25.11 -21.19
CA GLN A 356 -28.13 -24.73 -22.59
C GLN A 356 -27.03 -25.21 -23.56
N LEU A 357 -25.81 -25.37 -23.07
CA LEU A 357 -24.66 -25.81 -23.86
C LEU A 357 -24.63 -27.33 -24.15
N SER A 358 -25.67 -28.08 -23.75
CA SER A 358 -25.75 -29.55 -23.96
C SER A 358 -24.53 -30.30 -23.44
N LEU A 359 -23.91 -29.81 -22.35
CA LEU A 359 -22.76 -30.43 -21.72
C LEU A 359 -23.13 -31.79 -21.10
N PRO A 360 -22.17 -32.70 -20.90
CA PRO A 360 -22.40 -33.95 -20.17
C PRO A 360 -23.00 -33.67 -18.78
N GLY A 361 -24.00 -34.46 -18.37
CA GLY A 361 -24.72 -34.26 -17.11
C GLY A 361 -23.81 -34.25 -15.86
N GLU A 362 -22.64 -34.87 -15.95
CA GLU A 362 -21.60 -34.87 -14.91
C GLU A 362 -21.08 -33.45 -14.60
N VAL A 363 -20.93 -32.60 -15.62
CA VAL A 363 -20.44 -31.21 -15.46
C VAL A 363 -21.46 -30.37 -14.70
N VAL A 364 -22.75 -30.52 -15.04
CA VAL A 364 -23.86 -29.84 -14.35
C VAL A 364 -23.99 -30.31 -12.90
N ALA A 365 -23.82 -31.62 -12.65
CA ALA A 365 -23.84 -32.19 -11.31
C ALA A 365 -22.66 -31.68 -10.44
N ALA A 366 -21.47 -31.54 -11.02
CA ALA A 366 -20.30 -30.98 -10.36
C ALA A 366 -20.52 -29.49 -10.00
N ALA A 367 -21.04 -28.69 -10.93
CA ALA A 367 -21.38 -27.28 -10.71
C ALA A 367 -22.42 -27.11 -9.59
N THR A 368 -23.49 -27.92 -9.61
CA THR A 368 -24.52 -27.93 -8.55
C THR A 368 -23.95 -28.31 -7.19
N SER A 369 -23.04 -29.30 -7.15
CA SER A 369 -22.36 -29.70 -5.92
C SER A 369 -21.39 -28.63 -5.40
N ALA A 370 -20.75 -27.88 -6.29
CA ALA A 370 -19.94 -26.72 -5.92
C ALA A 370 -20.79 -25.59 -5.34
N GLN A 371 -21.93 -25.26 -5.95
CA GLN A 371 -22.89 -24.28 -5.43
C GLN A 371 -23.33 -24.65 -4.00
N LYS A 372 -23.72 -25.90 -3.76
CA LYS A 372 -24.15 -26.37 -2.43
C LYS A 372 -23.03 -26.24 -1.38
N ARG A 373 -21.77 -26.52 -1.76
CA ARG A 373 -20.61 -26.33 -0.88
C ARG A 373 -20.39 -24.86 -0.56
N ALA A 374 -20.43 -23.98 -1.56
CA ALA A 374 -20.30 -22.53 -1.36
C ALA A 374 -21.43 -21.95 -0.48
N GLN A 375 -22.68 -22.42 -0.65
CA GLN A 375 -23.80 -22.05 0.23
C GLN A 375 -23.56 -22.47 1.67
N LYS A 376 -23.10 -23.70 1.88
CA LYS A 376 -22.79 -24.21 3.22
C LYS A 376 -21.67 -23.40 3.85
N GLU A 377 -20.59 -23.12 3.11
CA GLU A 377 -19.45 -22.35 3.60
C GLU A 377 -19.83 -20.91 3.97
N MET A 378 -20.64 -20.23 3.15
CA MET A 378 -21.17 -18.90 3.51
C MET A 378 -22.02 -18.93 4.77
N ARG A 379 -22.92 -19.92 4.91
CA ARG A 379 -23.74 -20.08 6.13
C ARG A 379 -22.87 -20.37 7.36
N ASP A 380 -21.85 -21.22 7.22
CA ASP A 380 -20.91 -21.53 8.28
C ASP A 380 -20.09 -20.30 8.66
N GLN A 381 -19.69 -19.46 7.70
CA GLN A 381 -18.98 -18.21 7.94
C GLN A 381 -19.86 -17.16 8.63
N GLU A 382 -21.09 -16.98 8.18
CA GLU A 382 -22.06 -16.08 8.80
C GLU A 382 -22.36 -16.50 10.25
N ALA A 383 -22.58 -17.79 10.49
CA ALA A 383 -22.77 -18.34 11.83
C ALA A 383 -21.53 -18.13 12.73
N ARG A 384 -20.31 -18.23 12.18
CA ARG A 384 -19.07 -17.95 12.92
C ARG A 384 -18.95 -16.48 13.30
N LEU A 385 -19.25 -15.57 12.38
CA LEU A 385 -19.21 -14.13 12.64
C LEU A 385 -20.27 -13.72 13.68
N GLU A 386 -21.47 -14.29 13.60
CA GLU A 386 -22.52 -14.05 14.60
C GLU A 386 -22.12 -14.60 15.98
N ALA A 387 -21.55 -15.80 16.04
CA ALA A 387 -21.05 -16.36 17.29
C ALA A 387 -19.93 -15.50 17.90
N GLU A 388 -19.02 -14.98 17.08
CA GLU A 388 -17.97 -14.06 17.53
C GLU A 388 -18.53 -12.73 18.05
N ARG A 389 -19.52 -12.14 17.36
CA ARG A 389 -20.20 -10.92 17.80
C ARG A 389 -20.89 -11.12 19.16
N LEU A 390 -21.60 -12.23 19.33
CA LEU A 390 -22.26 -12.56 20.60
C LEU A 390 -21.26 -12.85 21.73
N ALA A 391 -20.12 -13.45 21.41
CA ALA A 391 -19.04 -13.67 22.38
C ALA A 391 -18.42 -12.34 22.83
N TRP A 392 -18.18 -11.42 21.88
CA TRP A 392 -17.68 -10.08 22.17
C TRP A 392 -18.63 -9.29 23.08
N GLU A 393 -19.92 -9.24 22.74
CA GLU A 393 -20.94 -8.54 23.52
C GLU A 393 -21.04 -9.08 24.96
N LYS A 394 -20.99 -10.40 25.13
CA LYS A 394 -20.97 -11.03 26.46
C LYS A 394 -19.70 -10.67 27.26
N ALA A 395 -18.55 -10.67 26.61
CA ALA A 395 -17.28 -10.31 27.25
C ALA A 395 -17.25 -8.83 27.68
N GLU A 396 -17.79 -7.93 26.86
CA GLU A 396 -17.91 -6.51 27.18
C GLU A 396 -18.88 -6.27 28.35
N ALA A 397 -20.04 -6.94 28.33
CA ALA A 397 -21.01 -6.87 29.43
C ALA A 397 -20.44 -7.40 30.75
N GLU A 398 -19.67 -8.49 30.71
CA GLU A 398 -18.99 -9.02 31.89
C GLU A 398 -17.90 -8.07 32.40
N ALA A 399 -17.09 -7.50 31.49
CA ALA A 399 -16.07 -6.52 31.84
C ALA A 399 -16.69 -5.26 32.47
N ALA A 400 -17.83 -4.78 31.97
CA ALA A 400 -18.57 -3.67 32.55
C ALA A 400 -19.08 -3.99 33.97
N ARG A 401 -19.65 -5.19 34.18
CA ARG A 401 -20.08 -5.65 35.51
C ARG A 401 -18.92 -5.74 36.49
N ARG A 402 -17.76 -6.24 36.05
CA ARG A 402 -16.56 -6.30 36.90
C ARG A 402 -16.08 -4.90 37.32
N ARG A 403 -16.13 -3.93 36.40
CA ARG A 403 -15.78 -2.52 36.71
C ARG A 403 -16.74 -1.90 37.72
N ASP A 404 -18.06 -2.03 37.53
CA ASP A 404 -19.06 -1.52 38.48
C ASP A 404 -18.91 -2.15 39.88
N ILE A 405 -18.67 -3.46 39.96
CA ILE A 405 -18.43 -4.14 41.24
C ILE A 405 -17.16 -3.60 41.92
N GLN A 406 -16.09 -3.38 41.16
CA GLN A 406 -14.83 -2.87 41.70
C GLN A 406 -14.97 -1.44 42.19
N GLU A 407 -15.60 -0.58 41.40
CA GLU A 407 -15.87 0.82 41.76
C GLU A 407 -16.74 0.93 43.02
N ARG A 408 -17.79 0.11 43.13
CA ARG A 408 -18.62 0.03 44.35
C ARG A 408 -17.82 -0.41 45.57
N LYS A 409 -16.90 -1.37 45.42
CA LYS A 409 -16.03 -1.81 46.52
C LYS A 409 -15.08 -0.71 46.96
N GLU A 410 -14.44 -0.02 46.01
CA GLU A 410 -13.54 1.09 46.29
C GLU A 410 -14.27 2.25 46.97
N ARG A 411 -15.45 2.63 46.46
CA ARG A 411 -16.31 3.65 47.06
C ARG A 411 -16.75 3.27 48.47
N ALA A 412 -17.18 2.03 48.69
CA ALA A 412 -17.58 1.56 50.01
C ALA A 412 -16.39 1.49 50.99
N ALA A 413 -15.21 1.09 50.54
CA ALA A 413 -14.00 1.05 51.36
C ALA A 413 -13.59 2.47 51.78
N LEU A 414 -13.61 3.40 50.84
CA LEU A 414 -13.31 4.79 51.14
C LEU A 414 -14.32 5.41 52.09
N GLU A 415 -15.63 5.20 51.87
CA GLU A 415 -16.66 5.79 52.72
C GLU A 415 -16.55 5.29 54.17
N ARG A 416 -16.09 4.05 54.39
CA ARG A 416 -15.75 3.55 55.73
C ARG A 416 -14.60 4.33 56.36
N VAL A 417 -13.53 4.59 55.61
CA VAL A 417 -12.38 5.39 56.09
C VAL A 417 -12.80 6.83 56.37
N ALA A 418 -13.56 7.44 55.47
CA ALA A 418 -14.07 8.79 55.62
C ALA A 418 -15.01 8.92 56.83
N THR A 419 -15.91 7.95 57.03
CA THR A 419 -16.79 7.91 58.20
C THR A 419 -16.00 7.85 59.51
N ALA A 420 -14.93 7.04 59.56
CA ALA A 420 -14.06 6.98 60.73
C ALA A 420 -13.30 8.31 60.96
N PHE A 421 -12.76 8.91 59.90
CA PHE A 421 -12.06 10.19 59.93
C PHE A 421 -12.95 11.32 60.45
N ARG A 422 -14.18 11.44 59.93
CA ARG A 422 -15.15 12.49 60.30
C ARG A 422 -15.48 12.50 61.80
N LYS A 423 -15.44 11.35 62.48
CA LYS A 423 -15.63 11.24 63.94
C LYS A 423 -14.47 11.83 64.75
N THR A 424 -13.29 11.95 64.16
CA THR A 424 -12.07 12.45 64.81
C THR A 424 -11.71 13.89 64.42
N LEU A 425 -12.55 14.53 63.60
CA LEU A 425 -12.33 15.85 63.04
C LEU A 425 -12.33 16.91 64.15
N ARG A 426 -11.26 17.71 64.20
CA ARG A 426 -11.04 18.76 65.20
C ARG A 426 -10.27 19.93 64.59
N PHE A 427 -10.24 21.07 65.28
CA PHE A 427 -9.40 22.21 64.90
C PHE A 427 -7.95 21.75 64.64
N GLY A 428 -7.36 22.21 63.54
CA GLY A 428 -6.01 21.88 63.10
C GLY A 428 -5.85 20.50 62.44
N ALA A 429 -6.89 19.65 62.35
CA ALA A 429 -6.81 18.42 61.58
C ALA A 429 -6.63 18.72 60.09
N HIS A 430 -5.81 17.94 59.38
CA HIS A 430 -5.64 18.05 57.94
C HIS A 430 -6.70 17.21 57.20
N THR A 431 -7.39 17.85 56.26
CA THR A 431 -8.39 17.22 55.38
C THR A 431 -7.85 17.14 53.95
N ASN A 432 -8.60 16.52 53.05
CA ASN A 432 -8.32 16.56 51.62
C ASN A 432 -8.27 18.00 51.06
N CYS A 433 -8.95 18.97 51.69
CA CYS A 433 -9.00 20.38 51.30
C CYS A 433 -8.15 21.30 52.18
N GLY A 434 -7.21 20.78 52.96
CA GLY A 434 -6.33 21.58 53.83
C GLY A 434 -6.71 21.53 55.32
N PRO A 435 -6.08 22.37 56.16
CA PRO A 435 -6.26 22.34 57.61
C PRO A 435 -7.64 22.87 58.02
N VAL A 436 -8.23 22.26 59.05
CA VAL A 436 -9.47 22.71 59.67
C VAL A 436 -9.22 23.94 60.52
N LEU A 437 -9.89 25.05 60.17
CA LEU A 437 -9.86 26.32 60.89
C LEU A 437 -10.95 26.42 61.94
N GLU A 438 -12.11 25.77 61.74
CA GLU A 438 -13.22 25.83 62.67
C GLU A 438 -14.18 24.65 62.45
N VAL A 439 -14.73 24.07 63.52
CA VAL A 439 -15.75 22.99 63.44
C VAL A 439 -17.05 23.50 64.05
N ARG A 440 -18.12 23.58 63.24
CA ARG A 440 -19.48 23.94 63.67
C ARG A 440 -20.49 22.98 63.05
N PRO A 441 -20.81 21.83 63.70
CA PRO A 441 -21.67 20.80 63.11
C PRO A 441 -22.99 21.38 62.57
N PRO A 442 -23.40 21.01 61.33
CA PRO A 442 -22.86 19.97 60.45
C PRO A 442 -21.72 20.43 59.51
N LEU A 443 -21.19 21.64 59.70
CA LEU A 443 -20.20 22.27 58.84
C LEU A 443 -18.79 22.31 59.46
N VAL A 444 -17.80 22.39 58.60
CA VAL A 444 -16.40 22.60 58.97
C VAL A 444 -15.78 23.62 58.03
N LYS A 445 -15.04 24.58 58.59
CA LYS A 445 -14.31 25.60 57.84
C LYS A 445 -12.90 25.09 57.58
N VAL A 446 -12.49 25.03 56.31
CA VAL A 446 -11.16 24.59 55.88
C VAL A 446 -10.43 25.72 55.15
N ALA A 447 -9.10 25.73 55.24
CA ALA A 447 -8.24 26.65 54.49
C ALA A 447 -7.86 26.04 53.12
N SER A 448 -8.57 26.44 52.06
CA SER A 448 -8.33 25.99 50.69
C SER A 448 -8.34 27.20 49.75
N PRO A 449 -7.25 27.55 49.06
CA PRO A 449 -7.26 28.66 48.10
C PRO A 449 -8.03 28.28 46.84
N VAL A 450 -9.16 28.95 46.59
CA VAL A 450 -9.98 28.78 45.38
C VAL A 450 -10.01 30.11 44.63
N SER A 451 -9.48 30.11 43.41
CA SER A 451 -9.39 31.30 42.57
C SER A 451 -10.77 31.95 42.38
N GLY A 452 -10.89 33.21 42.78
CA GLY A 452 -12.14 33.98 42.69
C GLY A 452 -13.15 33.76 43.83
N TYR A 453 -12.89 32.83 44.76
CA TYR A 453 -13.82 32.48 45.86
C TYR A 453 -13.20 32.57 47.26
N GLY A 454 -11.93 32.98 47.38
CA GLY A 454 -11.24 33.20 48.65
C GLY A 454 -10.32 32.04 49.08
N ASN A 455 -9.89 32.08 50.34
CA ASN A 455 -8.95 31.09 50.91
C ASN A 455 -9.59 30.18 51.97
N GLU A 456 -10.88 30.39 52.26
CA GLU A 456 -11.59 29.70 53.33
C GLU A 456 -12.96 29.26 52.82
N HIS A 457 -13.30 27.99 53.06
CA HIS A 457 -14.56 27.43 52.61
C HIS A 457 -15.23 26.63 53.73
N TRP A 458 -16.55 26.80 53.86
CA TRP A 458 -17.37 25.95 54.72
C TRP A 458 -17.83 24.73 53.94
N LEU A 459 -17.51 23.54 54.45
CA LEU A 459 -17.86 22.26 53.86
C LEU A 459 -18.76 21.48 54.82
N GLU A 460 -19.63 20.63 54.29
CA GLU A 460 -20.36 19.67 55.12
C GLU A 460 -19.39 18.62 55.65
N ILE A 461 -19.42 18.34 56.96
CA ILE A 461 -18.56 17.31 57.58
C ILE A 461 -18.75 15.96 56.88
N ALA A 462 -19.98 15.65 56.45
CA ALA A 462 -20.31 14.43 55.70
C ALA A 462 -19.60 14.33 54.33
N SER A 463 -19.12 15.45 53.78
CA SER A 463 -18.40 15.50 52.50
C SER A 463 -16.89 15.51 52.64
N VAL A 464 -16.35 15.65 53.86
CA VAL A 464 -14.91 15.80 54.10
C VAL A 464 -14.21 14.44 54.14
N TYR A 465 -13.04 14.37 53.51
CA TYR A 465 -12.18 13.18 53.43
C TYR A 465 -10.83 13.45 54.11
N PRO A 466 -10.09 12.39 54.51
CA PRO A 466 -8.73 12.56 55.04
C PRO A 466 -7.79 13.13 53.98
N GLU A 467 -6.60 13.58 54.41
CA GLU A 467 -5.54 14.02 53.49
C GLU A 467 -5.18 12.95 52.44
N GLY A 468 -4.70 13.39 51.28
CA GLY A 468 -4.33 12.51 50.16
C GLY A 468 -5.45 12.22 49.15
N HIS A 469 -6.70 12.57 49.47
CA HIS A 469 -7.79 12.56 48.48
C HIS A 469 -7.87 13.89 47.70
N GLY A 470 -8.46 13.84 46.51
CA GLY A 470 -8.65 15.05 45.69
C GLY A 470 -9.54 16.08 46.39
N CYS A 471 -9.18 17.36 46.25
CA CYS A 471 -10.03 18.48 46.59
C CYS A 471 -10.29 19.30 45.32
N GLN A 472 -11.54 19.35 44.89
CA GLN A 472 -11.95 20.07 43.70
C GLN A 472 -13.11 21.01 44.04
N PHE A 473 -13.04 22.22 43.50
CA PHE A 473 -14.13 23.17 43.54
C PHE A 473 -14.55 23.48 42.10
N VAL A 474 -15.84 23.34 41.81
CA VAL A 474 -16.43 23.70 40.53
C VAL A 474 -17.35 24.88 40.78
N ASN A 475 -17.02 26.04 40.19
CA ASN A 475 -17.74 27.30 40.41
C ASN A 475 -17.89 27.68 41.90
N GLY A 476 -16.84 27.46 42.69
CA GLY A 476 -16.83 27.74 44.13
C GLY A 476 -17.54 26.70 44.99
N HIS A 477 -18.17 25.68 44.40
CA HIS A 477 -18.79 24.58 45.12
C HIS A 477 -17.84 23.38 45.20
N TYR A 478 -17.66 22.86 46.41
CA TYR A 478 -16.85 21.67 46.64
C TYR A 478 -17.49 20.43 45.99
N VAL A 479 -16.68 19.67 45.26
CA VAL A 479 -17.06 18.39 44.64
C VAL A 479 -16.27 17.29 45.33
N PRO A 480 -16.93 16.38 46.09
CA PRO A 480 -16.23 15.29 46.73
C PRO A 480 -15.63 14.35 45.68
N PRO A 481 -14.47 13.72 45.96
CA PRO A 481 -13.66 13.00 44.96
C PRO A 481 -14.33 11.82 44.22
N TYR A 482 -15.60 11.48 44.52
CA TYR A 482 -16.36 10.36 43.92
C TYR A 482 -17.84 10.72 43.63
N SER A 483 -18.15 12.00 43.39
CA SER A 483 -19.51 12.42 42.98
C SER A 483 -19.72 12.60 41.47
N ASN A 484 -18.73 12.24 40.65
CA ASN A 484 -18.83 12.32 39.19
C ASN A 484 -19.07 10.96 38.56
#